data_AF-A0A6A0GWI2-F1
#
_entry.id   AF-A0A6A0GWI2-F1
#
_cell.length_a   1.000
_cell.length_b   1.000
_cell.length_c   1.000
_cell.angle_alpha   90.00
_cell.angle_beta   90.00
_cell.angle_gamma   90.00
#
_symmetry.space_group_name_H-M   'P 1'
#
loop_
_entity.id
_entity.type
_entity.pdbx_description
1 polymer ?
#
loop_
_entity_poly.entity_id
_entity_poly.type
_entity_poly.pdbx_seq_one_letter_code
_entity_poly.pdbx_strand_id
1 'polypeptide(L)'
;MCSFRIKFLVSFMVDARGGAMRGCRHSGVRVIIPPRKAASPMRITCRYLKKDKLVHAPPLMEGEALASRILEMGPQGAKFLG
;
A
#
# COMPACT_ATOMS: atom_id res chain seq x y z
N MET A 1 -12.64 14.73 -4.86
CA MET A 1 -12.27 14.70 -6.29
C MET A 1 -11.27 13.55 -6.53
N CYS A 2 -11.77 12.31 -6.66
CA CYS A 2 -10.93 11.15 -6.98
C CYS A 2 -10.72 11.09 -8.50
N SER A 3 -9.64 11.71 -8.98
CA SER A 3 -9.34 11.82 -10.41
C SER A 3 -8.90 10.48 -11.04
N PHE A 4 -9.26 10.33 -12.31
CA PHE A 4 -9.65 9.10 -13.00
C PHE A 4 -8.51 8.21 -13.55
N ARG A 5 -7.28 8.20 -13.00
CA ARG A 5 -6.18 7.45 -13.68
C ARG A 5 -5.38 6.43 -12.88
N ILE A 6 -5.42 6.41 -11.54
CA ILE A 6 -4.86 5.32 -10.73
C ILE A 6 -5.71 5.19 -9.46
N LYS A 7 -6.51 4.13 -9.32
CA LYS A 7 -7.37 3.92 -8.14
C LYS A 7 -6.52 3.49 -6.93
N PHE A 8 -5.80 4.43 -6.33
CA PHE A 8 -5.15 4.22 -5.04
C PHE A 8 -6.21 4.01 -3.97
N LEU A 9 -6.04 2.96 -3.17
CA LEU A 9 -6.82 2.72 -1.96
C LEU A 9 -6.43 3.75 -0.91
N VAL A 10 -5.15 4.05 -0.83
CA VAL A 10 -4.55 5.01 0.11
C VAL A 10 -3.51 5.84 -0.65
N SER A 11 -3.51 7.15 -0.46
CA SER A 11 -2.45 8.09 -0.86
C SER A 11 -2.40 9.25 0.13
N PHE A 12 -1.35 9.33 0.97
CA PHE A 12 -1.14 10.44 1.90
C PHE A 12 0.34 10.75 2.10
N MET A 13 0.64 11.99 2.48
CA MET A 13 1.99 12.40 2.89
C MET A 13 2.18 12.06 4.36
N VAL A 14 3.33 11.48 4.70
CA VAL A 14 3.75 11.21 6.08
C VAL A 14 5.11 11.84 6.33
N ASP A 15 5.35 12.30 7.56
CA ASP A 15 6.63 12.82 8.03
C ASP A 15 6.97 12.21 9.41
N ALA A 16 7.96 12.79 10.12
CA ALA A 16 8.40 12.32 11.42
C ALA A 16 7.29 12.29 12.50
N ARG A 17 6.16 12.98 12.31
CA ARG A 17 4.99 12.89 13.21
C ARG A 17 4.25 11.56 13.08
N GLY A 18 4.50 10.82 12.00
CA GLY A 18 3.72 9.65 11.63
C GLY A 18 2.41 10.04 10.95
N GLY A 19 1.53 9.06 10.79
CA GLY A 19 0.23 9.28 10.18
C GLY A 19 -0.51 7.98 9.96
N ALA A 20 -1.84 8.06 9.93
CA ALA A 20 -2.68 6.92 9.65
C ALA A 20 -3.72 7.28 8.61
N MET A 21 -3.93 6.40 7.65
CA MET A 21 -5.01 6.56 6.69
C MET A 21 -5.72 5.24 6.44
N ARG A 22 -7.04 5.31 6.46
CA ARG A 22 -7.93 4.22 6.07
C ARG A 22 -8.23 4.36 4.58
N GLY A 23 -8.20 3.26 3.85
CA GLY A 23 -8.50 3.26 2.42
C GLY A 23 -9.97 3.56 2.13
N CYS A 24 -10.29 3.74 0.85
CA CYS A 24 -11.67 4.01 0.40
C CYS A 24 -12.67 2.99 0.98
N ARG A 25 -13.93 3.45 1.16
CA ARG A 25 -15.01 2.66 1.77
C ARG A 25 -15.06 1.27 1.14
N HIS A 26 -14.99 0.25 2.01
CA HIS A 26 -15.01 -1.21 1.71
C HIS A 26 -13.68 -1.86 1.27
N SER A 27 -12.57 -1.13 1.18
CA SER A 27 -11.27 -1.77 0.88
C SER A 27 -10.72 -2.61 2.04
N GLY A 28 -11.13 -2.34 3.28
CA GLY A 28 -10.59 -2.98 4.49
C GLY A 28 -9.13 -2.60 4.82
N VAL A 29 -8.47 -1.83 3.97
CA VAL A 29 -7.06 -1.46 4.12
C VAL A 29 -6.91 -0.28 5.08
N ARG A 30 -5.97 -0.38 6.02
CA ARG A 30 -5.55 0.72 6.89
C ARG A 30 -4.03 0.73 6.94
N VAL A 31 -3.42 1.87 6.61
CA VAL A 31 -1.97 2.08 6.70
C VAL A 31 -1.69 3.00 7.88
N ILE A 32 -0.76 2.60 8.73
CA ILE A 32 -0.34 3.37 9.91
C ILE A 32 1.17 3.45 9.89
N ILE A 33 1.70 4.67 9.87
CA ILE A 33 3.12 4.95 10.06
C ILE A 33 3.28 5.51 11.48
N PRO A 34 3.98 4.81 12.38
CA PRO A 34 4.22 5.29 13.73
C PRO A 34 5.03 6.60 13.74
N PRO A 35 4.95 7.39 14.83
CA PRO A 35 5.78 8.57 14.99
C PRO A 35 7.27 8.22 14.97
N ARG A 36 8.09 9.13 14.44
CA ARG A 36 9.55 9.04 14.28
C ARG A 36 10.05 7.93 13.35
N LYS A 37 9.17 7.22 12.64
CA LYS A 37 9.57 6.15 11.70
C LYS A 37 9.89 6.64 10.29
N ALA A 38 9.36 7.79 9.86
CA ALA A 38 9.72 8.38 8.57
C ALA A 38 10.88 9.37 8.74
N ALA A 39 12.02 9.08 8.10
CA ALA A 39 13.22 9.93 8.15
C ALA A 39 13.05 11.27 7.40
N SER A 40 12.24 11.27 6.35
CA SER A 40 11.91 12.44 5.54
C SER A 40 10.45 12.39 5.12
N PRO A 41 9.83 13.53 4.76
CA PRO A 41 8.48 13.55 4.22
C PRO A 41 8.38 12.65 2.97
N MET A 42 7.44 11.71 2.96
CA MET A 42 7.24 10.80 1.84
C MET A 42 5.76 10.56 1.56
N ARG A 43 5.43 10.29 0.29
CA ARG A 43 4.07 9.94 -0.12
C ARG A 43 3.87 8.44 -0.03
N ILE A 44 3.07 8.01 0.93
CA ILE A 44 2.66 6.61 1.05
C ILE A 44 1.46 6.37 0.17
N THR A 45 1.57 5.40 -0.73
CA THR A 45 0.48 4.97 -1.61
C THR A 45 0.23 3.48 -1.48
N CYS A 46 -1.03 3.06 -1.62
CA CYS A 46 -1.43 1.66 -1.70
C CYS A 46 -2.46 1.51 -2.82
N ARG A 47 -2.32 0.51 -3.67
CA ARG A 47 -3.32 0.16 -4.71
C ARG A 47 -3.43 -1.35 -4.88
N TYR A 48 -4.57 -1.82 -5.36
CA TYR A 48 -4.66 -3.22 -5.83
C TYR A 48 -3.87 -3.38 -7.12
N LEU A 49 -2.99 -4.37 -7.15
CA LEU A 49 -2.28 -4.77 -8.35
C LEU A 49 -3.26 -5.51 -9.26
N LYS A 50 -3.27 -5.16 -10.55
CA LYS A 50 -4.05 -5.91 -11.55
C LYS A 50 -3.36 -7.23 -11.83
N LYS A 51 -4.13 -8.31 -11.99
CA LYS A 51 -3.60 -9.65 -12.29
C LYS A 51 -2.65 -9.65 -13.50
N ASP A 52 -2.95 -8.84 -14.54
CA ASP A 52 -2.11 -8.71 -15.74
C ASP A 52 -0.73 -8.11 -15.51
N LYS A 53 -0.52 -7.41 -14.39
CA LYS A 53 0.79 -6.82 -14.03
C LYS A 53 1.62 -7.74 -13.14
N LEU A 54 1.11 -8.92 -12.82
CA LEU A 54 1.75 -9.86 -11.92
C LEU A 54 2.69 -10.78 -12.72
N VAL A 55 3.86 -10.26 -13.08
CA VAL A 55 4.86 -11.00 -13.90
C VAL A 55 5.35 -12.25 -13.17
N HIS A 56 5.50 -12.18 -11.85
CA HIS A 56 5.79 -13.32 -10.98
C HIS A 56 4.77 -13.37 -9.86
N ALA A 57 3.71 -14.15 -10.08
CA ALA A 57 2.83 -14.53 -8.99
C ALA A 57 3.64 -15.34 -7.96
N PRO A 58 3.35 -15.19 -6.66
CA PRO A 58 3.89 -16.10 -5.65
C PRO A 58 3.57 -17.54 -6.06
N PRO A 59 4.54 -18.47 -6.03
CA PRO A 59 4.25 -19.88 -6.31
C PRO A 59 3.26 -20.37 -5.26
N LEU A 60 2.11 -20.88 -5.71
CA LEU A 60 1.10 -21.52 -4.85
C LEU A 60 1.23 -23.03 -5.02
N MET A 61 1.25 -23.75 -3.89
CA MET A 61 1.26 -25.21 -3.87
C MET A 61 -0.18 -25.78 -3.90
N GLU A 62 -0.30 -27.10 -3.98
CA GLU A 62 -1.59 -27.77 -3.89
C GLU A 62 -2.30 -27.42 -2.56
N GLY A 63 -3.53 -26.92 -2.65
CA GLY A 63 -4.31 -26.47 -1.50
C GLY A 63 -4.08 -25.01 -1.08
N GLU A 64 -3.18 -24.27 -1.73
CA GLU A 64 -2.94 -22.86 -1.44
C GLU A 64 -3.72 -21.91 -2.36
N ALA A 65 -4.22 -20.81 -1.79
CA ALA A 65 -4.91 -19.78 -2.53
C ALA A 65 -4.62 -18.38 -1.97
N LEU A 66 -4.70 -17.36 -2.82
CA LEU A 66 -4.65 -15.98 -2.38
C LEU A 66 -5.94 -15.62 -1.61
N ALA A 67 -5.82 -15.39 -0.31
CA ALA A 67 -6.93 -14.92 0.52
C ALA A 67 -7.38 -13.48 0.20
N SER A 68 -6.54 -12.69 -0.48
CA SER A 68 -6.82 -11.30 -0.86
C SER A 68 -6.15 -10.94 -2.18
N ARG A 69 -6.59 -9.82 -2.78
CA ARG A 69 -5.90 -9.20 -3.92
C ARG A 69 -4.55 -8.64 -3.47
N ILE A 70 -3.56 -8.76 -4.34
CA ILE A 70 -2.21 -8.25 -4.08
C ILE A 70 -2.24 -6.73 -3.98
N LEU A 71 -1.63 -6.22 -2.92
CA LEU A 71 -1.48 -4.80 -2.66
C LEU A 71 -0.09 -4.36 -3.10
N GLU A 72 -0.04 -3.32 -3.92
CA GLU A 72 1.20 -2.66 -4.27
C GLU A 72 1.34 -1.41 -3.39
N MET A 73 2.47 -1.34 -2.68
CA MET A 73 2.81 -0.24 -1.77
C MET A 73 3.86 0.66 -2.41
N GLY A 74 3.71 1.97 -2.25
CA GLY A 74 4.67 2.97 -2.68
C GLY A 74 5.06 3.89 -1.51
N PRO A 75 6.31 4.40 -1.47
CA PRO A 75 7.38 4.19 -2.46
C PRO A 75 7.99 2.78 -2.39
N GLN A 76 8.35 2.19 -3.55
CA GLN A 76 9.05 0.91 -3.58
C GLN A 76 10.41 1.05 -2.90
N GLY A 77 10.76 0.11 -2.02
CA GLY A 77 12.02 0.15 -1.27
C GLY A 77 12.10 1.27 -0.22
N ALA A 78 10.97 1.91 0.12
CA ALA A 78 10.93 2.87 1.22
C ALA A 78 11.44 2.22 2.51
N LYS A 79 12.37 2.88 3.18
CA LYS A 79 12.94 2.45 4.46
C LYS A 79 12.33 3.30 5.57
N PHE A 80 11.86 2.63 6.61
CA PHE A 80 11.47 3.27 7.87
C PHE A 80 12.61 3.11 8.87
N LEU A 81 12.70 4.03 9.83
CA LEU A 81 13.74 4.01 10.86
C LEU A 81 13.44 2.90 11.88
N GLY A 82 14.05 1.73 11.65
CA GLY A 82 14.03 0.57 12.55
C GLY A 82 12.99 -0.47 12.22
#